data_AF-A0A6N4X6G5-F1
#
_entry.id   AF-A0A6N4X6G5-F1
#
_cell.length_a   1.000
_cell.length_b   1.000
_cell.length_c   1.000
_cell.angle_alpha   90.00
_cell.angle_beta   90.00
_cell.angle_gamma   90.00
#
_symmetry.space_group_name_H-M   'P 1'
#
loop_
_entity.id
_entity.type
_entity.pdbx_description
1 polymer ?
#
loop_
_entity_poly.entity_id
_entity_poly.type
_entity_poly.pdbx_seq_one_letter_code
_entity_poly.pdbx_strand_id
1 'polypeptide(L)'
;MEYSKEFKAAISAFSSKDKDRLIFRLLKKDKLLSKKLYFELIDLETTDDKREKMEEDIHEKLLLASKHIGNPQYYLSIIRKISAEITEHVKITTDKFGDVYLNLLLINKILESNEDLIKLRFNNTYKLYLYLINKIFKTLVLIKKLDEDYWIEIDELFKNTNIRIHKNPSLEKLCSNNHLNFNWLKCDEIPKDIDLILKEIKSQGFLK
;
A
#
# COMPACT_ATOMS: atom_id res chain seq x y z
N MET A 1 -20.14 0.03 -19.35
CA MET A 1 -21.54 0.18 -19.77
C MET A 1 -22.13 1.28 -18.89
N GLU A 2 -22.54 2.39 -19.48
CA GLU A 2 -23.26 3.43 -18.73
C GLU A 2 -24.73 3.03 -18.63
N TYR A 3 -25.30 3.19 -17.42
CA TYR A 3 -26.71 2.89 -17.18
C TYR A 3 -27.57 4.10 -17.51
N SER A 4 -28.61 3.91 -18.35
CA SER A 4 -29.56 4.96 -18.70
C SER A 4 -30.33 5.45 -17.46
N LYS A 5 -30.84 6.68 -17.51
CA LYS A 5 -31.63 7.26 -16.40
C LYS A 5 -32.89 6.44 -16.14
N GLU A 6 -33.52 5.95 -17.20
CA GLU A 6 -34.72 5.10 -17.17
C GLU A 6 -34.43 3.78 -16.45
N PHE A 7 -33.29 3.15 -16.73
CA PHE A 7 -32.90 1.91 -16.07
C PHE A 7 -32.66 2.10 -14.57
N LYS A 8 -31.97 3.18 -14.17
CA LYS A 8 -31.78 3.50 -12.75
C LYS A 8 -33.12 3.79 -12.05
N ALA A 9 -34.03 4.50 -12.70
CA ALA A 9 -35.37 4.77 -12.17
C ALA A 9 -36.18 3.48 -11.98
N ALA A 10 -36.12 2.55 -12.95
CA ALA A 10 -36.78 1.26 -12.86
C ALA A 10 -36.27 0.40 -11.68
N ILE A 11 -34.95 0.37 -11.44
CA ILE A 11 -34.37 -0.30 -10.26
C ILE A 11 -34.84 0.36 -8.96
N SER A 12 -34.85 1.69 -8.92
CA SER A 12 -35.32 2.45 -7.75
C SER A 12 -36.81 2.23 -7.46
N ALA A 13 -37.61 1.86 -8.45
CA ALA A 13 -39.03 1.55 -8.28
C ALA A 13 -39.30 0.14 -7.72
N PHE A 14 -38.29 -0.72 -7.56
CA PHE A 14 -38.47 -2.04 -6.95
C PHE A 14 -39.01 -1.95 -5.52
N SER A 15 -39.83 -2.94 -5.14
CA SER A 15 -40.25 -3.13 -3.76
C SER A 15 -39.03 -3.35 -2.85
N SER A 16 -39.13 -3.01 -1.56
CA SER A 16 -38.04 -3.21 -0.61
C SER A 16 -37.56 -4.67 -0.60
N LYS A 17 -38.51 -5.62 -0.61
CA LYS A 17 -38.21 -7.07 -0.62
C LYS A 17 -37.44 -7.52 -1.86
N ASP A 18 -37.77 -6.98 -3.03
CA ASP A 18 -37.08 -7.34 -4.28
C ASP A 18 -35.71 -6.68 -4.37
N LYS A 19 -35.55 -5.47 -3.83
CA LYS A 19 -34.24 -4.82 -3.64
C LYS A 19 -33.35 -5.65 -2.73
N ASP A 20 -33.83 -6.09 -1.57
CA ASP A 20 -33.04 -6.91 -0.64
C ASP A 20 -32.59 -8.22 -1.31
N ARG A 21 -33.51 -8.92 -1.98
CA ARG A 21 -33.20 -10.14 -2.75
C ARG A 21 -32.18 -9.89 -3.85
N LEU A 22 -32.21 -8.73 -4.52
CA LEU A 22 -31.22 -8.36 -5.52
C LEU A 22 -29.87 -8.07 -4.87
N ILE A 23 -29.85 -7.27 -3.81
CA ILE A 23 -28.64 -6.90 -3.06
C ILE A 23 -27.94 -8.16 -2.55
N PHE A 24 -28.63 -9.08 -1.89
CA PHE A 24 -28.01 -10.33 -1.41
C PHE A 24 -27.43 -11.19 -2.53
N ARG A 25 -28.02 -11.17 -3.74
CA ARG A 25 -27.46 -11.85 -4.92
C ARG A 25 -26.22 -11.15 -5.46
N LEU A 26 -26.20 -9.81 -5.45
CA LEU A 26 -25.05 -9.01 -5.89
C LEU A 26 -23.87 -9.14 -4.91
N LEU A 27 -24.14 -9.11 -3.61
CA LEU A 27 -23.12 -9.31 -2.57
C LEU A 27 -22.43 -10.67 -2.69
N LYS A 28 -23.16 -11.75 -2.97
CA LYS A 28 -22.55 -13.06 -3.25
C LYS A 28 -21.55 -13.04 -4.42
N LYS A 29 -21.71 -12.13 -5.38
CA LYS A 29 -20.81 -11.97 -6.53
C LYS A 29 -19.64 -11.03 -6.22
N ASP A 30 -19.89 -9.99 -5.44
CA ASP A 30 -18.87 -9.02 -5.03
C ASP A 30 -18.45 -9.24 -3.56
N LYS A 31 -17.41 -10.05 -3.40
CA LYS A 31 -16.84 -10.36 -2.08
C LYS A 31 -16.29 -9.13 -1.38
N LEU A 32 -15.71 -8.18 -2.12
CA LEU A 32 -15.10 -6.99 -1.53
C LEU A 32 -16.18 -6.07 -0.96
N LEU A 33 -17.23 -5.81 -1.75
CA LEU A 33 -18.37 -5.02 -1.29
C LEU A 33 -19.06 -5.69 -0.10
N SER A 34 -19.16 -7.02 -0.10
CA SER A 34 -19.70 -7.76 1.05
C SER A 34 -18.89 -7.57 2.32
N LYS A 35 -17.55 -7.70 2.25
CA LYS A 35 -16.67 -7.47 3.40
C LYS A 35 -16.74 -6.04 3.89
N LYS A 36 -16.78 -5.07 2.97
CA LYS A 36 -16.94 -3.64 3.30
C LYS A 36 -18.24 -3.36 4.04
N LEU A 37 -19.38 -3.82 3.52
CA LEU A 37 -20.66 -3.64 4.19
C LEU A 37 -20.72 -4.38 5.53
N TYR A 38 -20.10 -5.56 5.63
CA TYR A 38 -19.99 -6.26 6.90
C TYR A 38 -19.23 -5.42 7.94
N PHE A 39 -18.09 -4.84 7.54
CA PHE A 39 -17.32 -3.92 8.37
C PHE A 39 -18.15 -2.71 8.79
N GLU A 40 -18.82 -2.04 7.84
CA GLU A 40 -19.59 -0.81 8.11
C GLU A 40 -20.86 -1.04 8.94
N LEU A 41 -21.49 -2.21 8.85
CA LEU A 41 -22.84 -2.44 9.41
C LEU A 41 -22.89 -3.39 10.61
N ILE A 42 -21.88 -4.25 10.78
CA ILE A 42 -21.95 -5.37 11.74
C ILE A 42 -20.71 -5.44 12.63
N ASP A 43 -19.54 -5.18 12.08
CA ASP A 43 -18.27 -5.34 12.81
C ASP A 43 -18.22 -4.38 14.01
N LEU A 44 -17.77 -4.90 15.15
CA LEU A 44 -17.63 -4.13 16.39
C LEU A 44 -16.26 -3.46 16.48
N GLU A 45 -15.32 -3.91 15.65
CA GLU A 45 -13.96 -3.39 15.60
C GLU A 45 -13.91 -2.10 14.78
N THR A 46 -13.18 -1.13 15.29
CA THR A 46 -12.92 0.12 14.60
C THR A 46 -11.90 -0.06 13.49
N THR A 47 -11.75 0.97 12.66
CA THR A 47 -10.69 1.02 11.65
C THR A 47 -9.30 0.86 12.28
N ASP A 48 -9.08 1.46 13.45
CA ASP A 48 -7.81 1.38 14.18
C ASP A 48 -7.55 -0.06 14.67
N ASP A 49 -8.54 -0.72 15.28
CA ASP A 49 -8.42 -2.13 15.72
C ASP A 49 -8.07 -3.06 14.55
N LYS A 50 -8.69 -2.85 13.38
CA LYS A 50 -8.37 -3.62 12.17
C LYS A 50 -6.96 -3.33 11.65
N ARG A 51 -6.47 -2.10 11.83
CA ARG A 51 -5.11 -1.70 11.42
C ARG A 51 -4.07 -2.36 12.30
N GLU A 52 -4.27 -2.36 13.61
CA GLU A 52 -3.38 -3.03 14.57
C GLU A 52 -3.25 -4.53 14.25
N LYS A 53 -4.37 -5.21 13.99
CA LYS A 53 -4.37 -6.62 13.56
C LYS A 53 -3.65 -6.82 12.23
N MET A 54 -3.83 -5.91 11.27
CA MET A 54 -3.13 -5.98 9.99
C MET A 54 -1.62 -5.78 10.17
N GLU A 55 -1.22 -4.91 11.10
CA GLU A 55 0.18 -4.74 11.48
C GLU A 55 0.76 -6.03 12.07
N GLU A 56 0.07 -6.68 13.01
CA GLU A 56 0.48 -7.99 13.56
C GLU A 56 0.60 -9.06 12.45
N ASP A 57 -0.41 -9.16 11.58
CA ASP A 57 -0.42 -10.08 10.44
C ASP A 57 0.79 -9.85 9.50
N ILE A 58 1.13 -8.58 9.23
CA ILE A 58 2.31 -8.23 8.43
C ILE A 58 3.58 -8.72 9.12
N HIS A 59 3.72 -8.49 10.43
CA HIS A 59 4.88 -8.92 11.20
C HIS A 59 5.08 -10.44 11.13
N GLU A 60 4.03 -11.21 11.40
CA GLU A 60 4.09 -12.67 11.36
C GLU A 60 4.44 -13.20 9.96
N LYS A 61 3.78 -12.67 8.93
CA LYS A 61 4.02 -13.09 7.53
C LYS A 61 5.41 -12.72 7.06
N LEU A 62 5.94 -11.56 7.46
CA LEU A 62 7.32 -11.17 7.13
C LEU A 62 8.35 -12.01 7.87
N LEU A 63 8.10 -12.37 9.13
CA LEU A 63 8.95 -13.29 9.88
C LEU A 63 9.07 -14.62 9.14
N LEU A 64 7.95 -15.19 8.67
CA LEU A 64 7.97 -16.40 7.86
C LEU A 64 8.65 -16.18 6.50
N ALA A 65 8.37 -15.06 5.83
CA ALA A 65 8.96 -14.73 4.53
C ALA A 65 10.48 -14.58 4.60
N SER A 66 11.03 -14.08 5.71
CA SER A 66 12.47 -13.85 5.90
C SER A 66 13.30 -15.12 5.68
N LYS A 67 12.74 -16.31 5.96
CA LYS A 67 13.36 -17.62 5.67
C LYS A 67 13.68 -17.82 4.19
N HIS A 68 13.05 -17.06 3.31
CA HIS A 68 13.19 -17.13 1.87
C HIS A 68 13.96 -15.94 1.27
N ILE A 69 14.57 -15.08 2.10
CA ILE A 69 15.25 -13.86 1.64
C ILE A 69 16.39 -14.14 0.66
N GLY A 70 17.06 -15.29 0.79
CA GLY A 70 18.11 -15.75 -0.13
C GLY A 70 17.61 -16.01 -1.57
N ASN A 71 16.30 -16.07 -1.80
CA ASN A 71 15.67 -16.08 -3.11
C ASN A 71 14.78 -14.83 -3.29
N PRO A 72 15.36 -13.68 -3.71
CA PRO A 72 14.64 -12.42 -3.84
C PRO A 72 13.41 -12.48 -4.74
N GLN A 73 13.42 -13.29 -5.79
CA GLN A 73 12.28 -13.43 -6.70
C GLN A 73 11.09 -14.10 -5.99
N TYR A 74 11.34 -15.18 -5.25
CA TYR A 74 10.30 -15.85 -4.47
C TYR A 74 9.86 -14.99 -3.28
N TYR A 75 10.81 -14.38 -2.57
CA TYR A 75 10.53 -13.43 -1.49
C TYR A 75 9.61 -12.29 -1.96
N LEU A 76 9.93 -11.65 -3.09
CA LEU A 76 9.09 -10.61 -3.68
C LEU A 76 7.67 -11.09 -4.03
N SER A 77 7.49 -12.35 -4.42
CA SER A 77 6.15 -12.92 -4.65
C SER A 77 5.34 -12.95 -3.35
N ILE A 78 5.97 -13.32 -2.23
CA ILE A 78 5.33 -13.30 -0.90
C ILE A 78 5.01 -11.85 -0.50
N ILE A 79 5.95 -10.92 -0.65
CA ILE A 79 5.74 -9.49 -0.33
C ILE A 79 4.56 -8.91 -1.10
N ARG A 80 4.40 -9.27 -2.38
CA ARG A 80 3.25 -8.82 -3.20
C ARG A 80 1.92 -9.37 -2.69
N LYS A 81 1.89 -10.57 -2.13
CA LYS A 81 0.68 -11.12 -1.49
C LYS A 81 0.32 -10.32 -0.24
N ILE A 82 1.30 -10.06 0.64
CA ILE A 82 1.10 -9.21 1.83
C ILE A 82 0.59 -7.82 1.41
N SER A 83 1.19 -7.21 0.38
CA SER A 83 0.71 -5.93 -0.15
C SER A 83 -0.70 -5.98 -0.72
N ALA A 84 -1.15 -7.12 -1.25
CA ALA A 84 -2.52 -7.26 -1.75
C ALA A 84 -3.52 -7.30 -0.59
N GLU A 85 -3.14 -7.92 0.53
CA GLU A 85 -3.93 -7.95 1.77
C GLU A 85 -4.06 -6.54 2.38
N ILE A 86 -2.98 -5.75 2.41
CA ILE A 86 -3.05 -4.33 2.80
C ILE A 86 -4.05 -3.57 1.92
N THR A 87 -3.99 -3.81 0.60
CA THR A 87 -4.90 -3.17 -0.35
C THR A 87 -6.35 -3.59 -0.13
N GLU A 88 -6.59 -4.86 0.21
CA GLU A 88 -7.91 -5.36 0.57
C GLU A 88 -8.42 -4.72 1.86
N HIS A 89 -7.58 -4.67 2.91
CA HIS A 89 -7.89 -3.98 4.16
C HIS A 89 -8.35 -2.54 3.90
N VAL A 90 -7.55 -1.73 3.21
CA VAL A 90 -7.88 -0.32 2.91
C VAL A 90 -9.20 -0.19 2.15
N LYS A 91 -9.48 -1.11 1.22
CA LYS A 91 -10.74 -1.09 0.46
C LYS A 91 -11.95 -1.44 1.32
N ILE A 92 -11.78 -2.28 2.34
CA ILE A 92 -12.83 -2.68 3.29
C ILE A 92 -13.06 -1.58 4.33
N THR A 93 -11.99 -1.09 4.95
CA THR A 93 -12.06 -0.16 6.09
C THR A 93 -12.10 1.30 5.67
N THR A 94 -11.77 1.60 4.41
CA THR A 94 -11.57 2.97 3.91
C THR A 94 -10.46 3.74 4.62
N ASP A 95 -9.54 3.02 5.26
CA ASP A 95 -8.43 3.60 6.04
C ASP A 95 -7.36 4.24 5.15
N LYS A 96 -7.49 5.55 4.92
CA LYS A 96 -6.53 6.32 4.13
C LYS A 96 -5.17 6.40 4.82
N PHE A 97 -5.16 6.61 6.13
CA PHE A 97 -3.92 6.64 6.92
C PHE A 97 -3.24 5.28 6.89
N GLY A 98 -4.01 4.21 7.13
CA GLY A 98 -3.54 2.82 7.05
C GLY A 98 -2.92 2.45 5.70
N ASP A 99 -3.41 2.97 4.56
CA ASP A 99 -2.76 2.75 3.25
C ASP A 99 -1.33 3.32 3.23
N VAL A 100 -1.07 4.45 3.87
CA VAL A 100 0.29 4.99 3.96
C VAL A 100 1.09 4.23 5.01
N TYR A 101 0.57 4.18 6.23
CA TYR A 101 1.22 3.61 7.41
C TYR A 101 1.66 2.16 7.18
N LEU A 102 0.75 1.26 6.79
CA LEU A 102 1.04 -0.17 6.62
C LEU A 102 2.01 -0.43 5.46
N ASN A 103 1.98 0.40 4.41
CA ASN A 103 2.93 0.28 3.30
C ASN A 103 4.34 0.73 3.72
N LEU A 104 4.47 1.80 4.49
CA LEU A 104 5.75 2.23 5.05
C LEU A 104 6.27 1.26 6.10
N LEU A 105 5.40 0.70 6.94
CA LEU A 105 5.74 -0.38 7.87
C LEU A 105 6.32 -1.58 7.13
N LEU A 106 5.63 -2.06 6.08
CA LEU A 106 6.09 -3.16 5.24
C LEU A 106 7.47 -2.88 4.64
N ILE A 107 7.71 -1.68 4.10
CA ILE A 107 9.02 -1.27 3.57
C ILE A 107 10.08 -1.32 4.67
N ASN A 108 9.83 -0.69 5.81
CA ASN A 108 10.76 -0.65 6.93
C ASN A 108 11.14 -2.04 7.41
N LYS A 109 10.15 -2.94 7.57
CA LYS A 109 10.37 -4.32 8.00
C LYS A 109 11.15 -5.16 7.00
N ILE A 110 10.94 -4.99 5.70
CA ILE A 110 11.78 -5.65 4.69
C ILE A 110 13.24 -5.17 4.80
N LEU A 111 13.44 -3.87 5.02
CA LEU A 111 14.77 -3.27 5.12
C LEU A 111 15.44 -3.47 6.50
N GLU A 112 14.77 -4.08 7.48
CA GLU A 112 15.42 -4.60 8.68
C GLU A 112 16.42 -5.70 8.34
N SER A 113 16.15 -6.49 7.31
CA SER A 113 17.03 -7.56 6.84
C SER A 113 18.09 -7.09 5.85
N ASN A 114 18.48 -5.81 5.89
CA ASN A 114 19.49 -5.24 4.98
C ASN A 114 20.81 -6.01 5.00
N GLU A 115 21.24 -6.51 6.17
CA GLU A 115 22.48 -7.31 6.29
C GLU A 115 22.47 -8.53 5.37
N ASP A 116 21.31 -9.16 5.17
CA ASP A 116 21.17 -10.29 4.27
C ASP A 116 20.98 -9.85 2.82
N LEU A 117 20.17 -8.80 2.59
CA LEU A 117 19.91 -8.27 1.25
C LEU A 117 21.17 -7.74 0.56
N ILE A 118 22.08 -7.12 1.30
CA ILE A 118 23.34 -6.54 0.76
C ILE A 118 24.30 -7.65 0.31
N LYS A 119 24.26 -8.84 0.92
CA LYS A 119 25.10 -9.98 0.53
C LYS A 119 24.66 -10.59 -0.81
N LEU A 120 23.43 -10.30 -1.26
CA LEU A 120 22.87 -10.85 -2.49
C LEU A 120 23.33 -10.05 -3.71
N ARG A 121 23.43 -10.73 -4.86
CA ARG A 121 23.75 -10.06 -6.13
C ARG A 121 22.66 -9.07 -6.50
N PHE A 122 23.06 -7.85 -6.86
CA PHE A 122 22.14 -6.77 -7.24
C PHE A 122 21.12 -7.18 -8.30
N ASN A 123 21.52 -7.94 -9.33
CA ASN A 123 20.58 -8.39 -10.37
C ASN A 123 19.41 -9.21 -9.82
N ASN A 124 19.60 -9.92 -8.70
CA ASN A 124 18.54 -10.68 -8.06
C ASN A 124 17.64 -9.78 -7.22
N THR A 125 18.21 -8.80 -6.51
CA THR A 125 17.47 -7.88 -5.64
C THR A 125 16.86 -6.68 -6.39
N TYR A 126 17.27 -6.40 -7.63
CA TYR A 126 16.82 -5.27 -8.43
C TYR A 126 15.31 -5.13 -8.48
N LYS A 127 14.58 -6.22 -8.79
CA LYS A 127 13.11 -6.19 -8.88
C LYS A 127 12.44 -5.93 -7.53
N LEU A 128 13.05 -6.41 -6.43
CA LEU A 128 12.57 -6.14 -5.08
C LEU A 128 12.78 -4.66 -4.74
N TYR A 129 13.99 -4.14 -4.95
CA TYR A 129 14.29 -2.73 -4.68
C TYR A 129 13.44 -1.79 -5.52
N LEU A 130 13.28 -2.05 -6.81
CA LEU A 130 12.41 -1.26 -7.68
C LEU A 130 10.94 -1.30 -7.22
N TYR A 131 10.48 -2.44 -6.69
CA TYR A 131 9.15 -2.56 -6.11
C TYR A 131 9.01 -1.70 -4.84
N LEU A 132 10.02 -1.67 -3.97
CA LEU A 132 10.02 -0.82 -2.78
C LEU A 132 10.04 0.67 -3.16
N ILE A 133 10.86 1.08 -4.13
CA ILE A 133 10.92 2.46 -4.63
C ILE A 133 9.56 2.90 -5.18
N ASN A 134 8.91 2.05 -5.99
CA ASN A 134 7.56 2.32 -6.47
C ASN A 134 6.55 2.50 -5.34
N LYS A 135 6.67 1.74 -4.25
CA LYS A 135 5.83 1.91 -3.06
C LYS A 135 6.11 3.21 -2.32
N ILE A 136 7.37 3.61 -2.17
CA ILE A 136 7.74 4.91 -1.59
C ILE A 136 7.09 6.04 -2.40
N PHE A 137 7.20 6.02 -3.74
CA PHE A 137 6.52 7.03 -4.56
C PHE A 137 5.00 7.01 -4.41
N LYS A 138 4.39 5.83 -4.27
CA LYS A 138 2.94 5.71 -4.00
C LYS A 138 2.60 6.39 -2.66
N THR A 139 3.37 6.16 -1.59
CA THR A 139 3.09 6.74 -0.28
C THR A 139 3.26 8.26 -0.29
N LEU A 140 4.29 8.79 -0.97
CA LEU A 140 4.48 10.24 -1.15
C LEU A 140 3.24 10.93 -1.73
N VAL A 141 2.64 10.33 -2.77
CA VAL A 141 1.40 10.83 -3.39
C VAL A 141 0.20 10.75 -2.45
N LEU A 142 0.09 9.67 -1.67
CA LEU A 142 -1.04 9.47 -0.77
C LEU A 142 -0.99 10.41 0.44
N ILE A 143 0.21 10.70 0.96
CA ILE A 143 0.40 11.59 2.12
C ILE A 143 -0.15 12.99 1.87
N LYS A 144 -0.03 13.52 0.66
CA LYS A 144 -0.62 14.83 0.30
C LYS A 144 -2.15 14.86 0.33
N LYS A 145 -2.80 13.72 0.50
CA LYS A 145 -4.27 13.59 0.61
C LYS A 145 -4.69 13.26 2.05
N LEU A 146 -3.73 13.13 2.97
CA LEU A 146 -3.97 12.93 4.39
C LEU A 146 -4.06 14.27 5.11
N ASP A 147 -4.68 14.23 6.27
CA ASP A 147 -4.63 15.32 7.23
C ASP A 147 -3.19 15.50 7.77
N GLU A 148 -2.82 16.72 8.11
CA GLU A 148 -1.49 17.07 8.64
C GLU A 148 -1.26 16.48 10.03
N ASP A 149 -2.33 16.21 10.79
CA ASP A 149 -2.27 15.59 12.13
C ASP A 149 -1.55 14.23 12.10
N TYR A 150 -1.63 13.50 10.97
CA TYR A 150 -0.97 12.21 10.80
C TYR A 150 0.52 12.30 10.44
N TRP A 151 1.03 13.49 10.12
CA TRP A 151 2.39 13.63 9.59
C TRP A 151 3.46 13.27 10.60
N ILE A 152 3.21 13.46 11.90
CA ILE A 152 4.17 13.14 12.96
C ILE A 152 4.52 11.64 12.94
N GLU A 153 3.51 10.78 12.88
CA GLU A 153 3.66 9.32 12.87
C GLU A 153 4.32 8.85 11.56
N ILE A 154 3.97 9.48 10.44
CA ILE A 154 4.52 9.17 9.13
C ILE A 154 5.99 9.59 9.02
N ASP A 155 6.36 10.74 9.59
CA ASP A 155 7.73 11.24 9.59
C ASP A 155 8.68 10.33 10.38
N GLU A 156 8.20 9.69 11.46
CA GLU A 156 8.97 8.66 12.15
C GLU A 156 9.26 7.46 11.25
N LEU A 157 8.26 6.98 10.52
CA LEU A 157 8.43 5.89 9.55
C LEU A 157 9.32 6.28 8.38
N PHE A 158 9.24 7.52 7.91
CA PHE A 158 10.11 8.03 6.86
C PHE A 158 11.55 8.19 7.31
N LYS A 159 11.79 8.69 8.52
CA LYS A 159 13.12 8.75 9.11
C LYS A 159 13.75 7.35 9.14
N ASN A 160 13.00 6.35 9.58
CA ASN A 160 13.44 4.96 9.59
C ASN A 160 13.69 4.44 8.16
N THR A 161 12.80 4.74 7.22
CA THR A 161 12.94 4.37 5.81
C THR A 161 14.23 4.96 5.23
N ASN A 162 14.48 6.25 5.48
CA ASN A 162 15.64 6.97 4.98
C ASN A 162 16.95 6.38 5.52
N ILE A 163 17.03 6.18 6.85
CA ILE A 163 18.19 5.54 7.50
C ILE A 163 18.46 4.16 6.88
N ARG A 164 17.41 3.36 6.65
CA ARG A 164 17.55 2.01 6.11
C ARG A 164 17.95 2.01 4.63
N ILE A 165 17.49 2.98 3.83
CA ILE A 165 17.94 3.11 2.45
C ILE A 165 19.44 3.43 2.40
N HIS A 166 19.91 4.39 3.19
CA HIS A 166 21.34 4.76 3.24
C HIS A 166 22.25 3.65 3.79
N LYS A 167 21.71 2.70 4.57
CA LYS A 167 22.44 1.49 4.97
C LYS A 167 22.61 0.47 3.83
N ASN A 168 21.95 0.65 2.69
CA ASN A 168 21.97 -0.26 1.55
C ASN A 168 22.43 0.48 0.28
N PRO A 169 23.74 0.52 -0.02
CA PRO A 169 24.29 1.33 -1.10
C PRO A 169 23.70 1.02 -2.48
N SER A 170 23.31 -0.24 -2.72
CA SER A 170 22.69 -0.65 -3.97
C SER A 170 21.27 -0.11 -4.12
N LEU A 171 20.48 -0.13 -3.03
CA LEU A 171 19.15 0.46 -3.01
C LEU A 171 19.22 1.98 -3.10
N GLU A 172 20.09 2.62 -2.31
CA GLU A 172 20.29 4.07 -2.33
C GLU A 172 20.64 4.57 -3.73
N LYS A 173 21.62 3.93 -4.39
CA LYS A 173 21.97 4.26 -5.78
C LYS A 173 20.78 4.08 -6.72
N LEU A 174 19.98 3.03 -6.54
CA LEU A 174 18.81 2.79 -7.37
C LEU A 174 17.71 3.84 -7.12
N CYS A 175 17.53 4.32 -5.88
CA CYS A 175 16.64 5.43 -5.56
C CYS A 175 17.04 6.70 -6.31
N SER A 176 18.32 7.09 -6.24
CA SER A 176 18.85 8.26 -6.96
C SER A 176 18.70 8.13 -8.47
N ASN A 177 18.98 6.94 -9.03
CA ASN A 177 18.79 6.64 -10.44
C ASN A 177 17.32 6.67 -10.89
N ASN A 178 16.37 6.56 -9.96
CA ASN A 178 14.93 6.69 -10.23
C ASN A 178 14.38 8.03 -9.73
N HIS A 179 15.24 9.03 -9.56
CA HIS A 179 14.88 10.41 -9.19
C HIS A 179 14.11 10.54 -7.87
N LEU A 180 14.30 9.60 -6.93
CA LEU A 180 13.80 9.79 -5.57
C LEU A 180 14.69 10.81 -4.86
N ASN A 181 14.14 11.97 -4.51
CA ASN A 181 14.81 12.92 -3.64
C ASN A 181 14.58 12.52 -2.19
N PHE A 182 15.66 12.25 -1.45
CA PHE A 182 15.59 11.81 -0.05
C PHE A 182 14.99 12.85 0.89
N ASN A 183 15.03 14.13 0.54
CA ASN A 183 14.34 15.17 1.32
C ASN A 183 12.83 14.96 1.34
N TRP A 184 12.25 14.30 0.33
CA TRP A 184 10.82 13.98 0.31
C TRP A 184 10.43 12.93 1.35
N LEU A 185 11.38 12.26 2.01
CA LEU A 185 11.12 11.39 3.16
C LEU A 185 10.96 12.24 4.45
N LYS A 186 10.14 13.28 4.32
CA LYS A 186 9.66 14.20 5.36
C LYS A 186 8.41 14.90 4.80
N CYS A 187 7.29 14.85 5.51
CA CYS A 187 5.97 15.14 4.95
C CYS A 187 5.83 16.59 4.45
N ASP A 188 6.44 17.54 5.15
CA ASP A 188 6.45 18.96 4.82
C ASP A 188 7.30 19.27 3.57
N GLU A 189 8.32 18.46 3.28
CA GLU A 189 9.22 18.60 2.13
C GLU A 189 8.68 17.91 0.86
N ILE A 190 7.60 17.14 0.95
CA ILE A 190 6.99 16.53 -0.24
C ILE A 190 6.42 17.65 -1.14
N PRO A 191 6.73 17.68 -2.45
CA PRO A 191 6.21 18.68 -3.38
C PRO A 191 4.68 18.64 -3.48
N LYS A 192 4.05 19.80 -3.65
CA LYS A 192 2.59 19.91 -3.84
C LYS A 192 2.12 19.22 -5.12
N ASP A 193 2.98 19.17 -6.14
CA ASP A 193 2.76 18.59 -7.46
C ASP A 193 3.41 17.21 -7.63
N ILE A 194 3.65 16.48 -6.53
CA ILE A 194 4.27 15.14 -6.55
C ILE A 194 3.60 14.16 -7.53
N ASP A 195 2.28 14.29 -7.73
CA ASP A 195 1.52 13.51 -8.73
C ASP A 195 2.00 13.77 -10.17
N LEU A 196 2.37 15.02 -10.51
CA LEU A 196 2.89 15.39 -11.82
C LEU A 196 4.34 14.94 -11.98
N ILE A 197 5.17 15.17 -10.96
CA ILE A 197 6.56 14.72 -10.92
C ILE A 197 6.63 13.19 -11.14
N LEU A 198 5.79 12.41 -10.45
CA LEU A 198 5.75 10.96 -10.62
C LEU A 198 5.32 10.53 -12.03
N LYS A 199 4.37 11.25 -12.66
CA LYS A 199 3.97 10.98 -14.04
C LYS A 199 5.12 11.24 -15.00
N GLU A 200 5.86 12.34 -14.81
CA GLU A 200 7.00 12.69 -15.63
C GLU A 200 8.13 11.65 -15.51
N ILE A 201 8.51 11.27 -14.29
CA ILE A 201 9.50 10.21 -14.02
C ILE A 201 9.13 8.93 -14.78
N LYS A 202 7.86 8.49 -14.70
CA LYS A 202 7.40 7.29 -15.42
C LYS A 202 7.41 7.44 -16.93
N SER A 203 7.12 8.63 -17.45
CA SER A 203 7.13 8.92 -18.90
C SER A 203 8.52 8.79 -19.51
N GLN A 204 9.56 9.11 -18.73
CA GLN A 204 10.97 8.99 -19.10
C GLN A 204 11.49 7.53 -19.02
N GLY A 205 10.67 6.58 -18.57
CA GLY A 205 11.02 5.16 -18.52
C GLY A 205 11.55 4.67 -17.18
N PHE A 206 11.65 5.53 -16.16
CA PHE A 206 11.99 5.14 -14.80
C PHE A 206 10.83 4.39 -14.12
N LEU A 207 11.14 3.72 -13.00
CA LEU A 207 10.19 2.93 -12.21
C LEU A 207 9.56 1.73 -12.94
N LYS A 208 10.12 1.31 -14.09
CA LYS A 208 9.67 0.18 -14.93
C LYS A 208 10.44 -1.11 -14.66
#